data_AF-A0A0D6MAQ8-F1
#
_entry.id   AF-A0A0D6MAQ8-F1
#
_cell.length_a   1.000
_cell.length_b   1.000
_cell.length_c   1.000
_cell.angle_alpha   90.00
_cell.angle_beta   90.00
_cell.angle_gamma   90.00
#
_symmetry.space_group_name_H-M   'P 1'
#
loop_
_entity.id
_entity.type
_entity.pdbx_description
1 polymer ?
#
loop_
_entity_poly.entity_id
_entity_poly.type
_entity_poly.pdbx_seq_one_letter_code
_entity_poly.pdbx_strand_id
1 'polypeptide(L)'
;MAASGRILIGGGFLPGHSENNNGVTIQFQLRGYSNPQSALPNGWTCVCPPGNTCNYLNRPPACYFGFTFIISAPDTSVRHLATEFITLDSNGQLPSSQQNAWDQNYIVQLPSKPVSYLKVTPLPPFLPMPTINGTIFQSAIDIFAHHLGPVINQADGSLVAVDTLTHADTFVVPLSDTLPAVGGVQSMAQRHSYQGKLLGTMLYLSYSISCTGTLIGPNCDLTCSPSTISPSAAACRSNTTGFFYVCVFQNGGQVDSCKNCPWGIKEGTYCQDEDGGVLDPYTAGVVDTGYRTATIVLGIITGILALLLIVALLAVCLL
;
A
#
# COMPACT_ATOMS: atom_id res chain seq x y z
N MET A 1 -2.78 40.54 -30.02
CA MET A 1 -3.76 39.49 -29.68
C MET A 1 -2.99 38.21 -29.37
N ALA A 2 -2.80 37.92 -28.08
CA ALA A 2 -2.41 36.61 -27.57
C ALA A 2 -2.78 36.65 -26.08
N ALA A 3 -3.82 35.90 -25.72
CA ALA A 3 -4.32 35.82 -24.35
C ALA A 3 -3.34 34.99 -23.51
N SER A 4 -2.78 35.63 -22.48
CA SER A 4 -1.99 34.95 -21.45
C SER A 4 -2.95 34.22 -20.51
N GLY A 5 -3.20 32.95 -20.80
CA GLY A 5 -3.96 32.05 -19.93
C GLY A 5 -3.10 31.61 -18.76
N ARG A 6 -3.14 32.34 -17.66
CA ARG A 6 -2.67 31.85 -16.36
C ARG A 6 -3.60 30.70 -15.93
N ILE A 7 -3.13 29.47 -16.02
CA ILE A 7 -3.71 28.36 -15.27
C ILE A 7 -3.24 28.54 -13.82
N LEU A 8 -4.05 29.26 -13.05
CA LEU A 8 -4.01 29.20 -11.59
C LEU A 8 -4.64 27.86 -11.21
N ILE A 9 -3.81 26.83 -10.97
CA ILE A 9 -4.25 25.71 -10.15
C ILE A 9 -4.35 26.29 -8.74
N GLY A 10 -5.55 26.72 -8.37
CA GLY A 10 -5.85 27.17 -7.02
C GLY A 10 -5.55 26.05 -6.05
N GLY A 11 -4.43 26.17 -5.34
CA GLY A 11 -4.18 25.48 -4.08
C GLY A 11 -5.18 26.01 -3.04
N GLY A 12 -6.42 25.54 -3.14
CA GLY A 12 -7.42 25.66 -2.11
C GLY A 12 -6.98 24.77 -0.95
N PHE A 13 -6.22 25.36 -0.04
CA PHE A 13 -5.98 24.82 1.29
C PHE A 13 -7.35 24.74 1.99
N LEU A 14 -7.99 23.57 1.97
CA LEU A 14 -9.12 23.33 2.86
C LEU A 14 -8.54 23.28 4.28
N PRO A 15 -8.99 24.16 5.20
CA PRO A 15 -8.60 24.03 6.60
C PRO A 15 -9.12 22.67 7.07
N GLY A 16 -8.21 21.87 7.64
CA GLY A 16 -8.53 20.55 8.16
C GLY A 16 -9.74 20.63 9.07
N HIS A 17 -10.85 20.06 8.62
CA HIS A 17 -11.91 19.68 9.52
C HIS A 17 -11.30 18.60 10.43
N SER A 18 -10.98 18.98 11.66
CA SER A 18 -10.67 18.04 12.74
C SER A 18 -11.96 17.30 13.09
N GLU A 19 -12.41 16.42 12.20
CA GLU A 19 -13.22 15.32 12.66
C GLU A 19 -12.34 14.54 13.63
N ASN A 20 -12.83 14.36 14.86
CA ASN A 20 -12.23 13.51 15.87
C ASN A 20 -12.25 12.06 15.38
N ASN A 21 -11.38 11.75 14.42
CA ASN A 21 -11.23 10.43 13.85
C ASN A 21 -10.34 9.61 14.79
N ASN A 22 -11.01 8.90 15.68
CA ASN A 22 -10.42 7.87 16.53
C ASN A 22 -10.05 6.67 15.64
N GLY A 23 -8.77 6.54 15.30
CA GLY A 23 -8.25 5.54 14.39
C GLY A 23 -6.72 5.56 14.38
N VAL A 24 -6.13 6.14 13.35
CA VAL A 24 -4.69 6.08 13.04
C VAL A 24 -4.17 7.45 12.61
N THR A 25 -3.03 7.85 13.16
CA THR A 25 -2.21 8.94 12.64
C THR A 25 -1.02 8.34 11.90
N ILE A 26 -0.87 8.69 10.63
CA ILE A 26 0.28 8.36 9.80
C ILE A 26 1.06 9.63 9.56
N GLN A 27 2.32 9.62 9.98
CA GLN A 27 3.26 10.68 9.72
C GLN A 27 4.32 10.15 8.76
N PHE A 28 4.61 10.87 7.68
CA PHE A 28 5.64 10.45 6.73
C PHE A 28 6.40 11.64 6.14
N GLN A 29 7.64 11.37 5.73
CA GLN A 29 8.58 12.32 5.15
C GLN A 29 9.29 11.67 3.97
N LEU A 30 9.31 12.36 2.84
CA LEU A 30 10.13 12.00 1.70
C LEU A 30 11.59 12.35 2.04
N ARG A 31 12.46 11.34 2.04
CA ARG A 31 13.89 11.48 2.40
C ARG A 31 14.81 11.54 1.20
N GLY A 32 14.29 11.26 0.01
CA GLY A 32 15.07 11.28 -1.22
C GLY A 32 14.37 10.55 -2.35
N TYR A 33 14.84 10.82 -3.56
CA TYR A 33 14.49 10.10 -4.78
C TYR A 33 15.72 10.10 -5.68
N SER A 34 15.91 9.02 -6.44
CA SER A 34 17.05 8.85 -7.34
C SER A 34 16.62 8.23 -8.66
N ASN A 35 16.86 8.98 -9.74
CA ASN A 35 16.76 8.59 -11.13
C ASN A 35 18.06 8.95 -11.86
N PRO A 36 19.15 8.18 -11.64
CA PRO A 36 20.48 8.54 -12.13
C PRO A 36 20.63 8.50 -13.64
N GLN A 37 19.72 7.81 -14.34
CA GLN A 37 19.71 7.75 -15.80
C GLN A 37 18.87 8.86 -16.43
N SER A 38 18.22 9.71 -15.61
CA SER A 38 17.25 10.71 -16.09
C SER A 38 16.18 10.10 -17.00
N ALA A 39 15.89 8.82 -16.78
CA ALA A 39 15.03 8.03 -17.64
C ALA A 39 13.56 8.36 -17.37
N LEU A 40 12.76 8.28 -18.42
CA LEU A 40 11.31 8.33 -18.43
C LEU A 40 10.78 7.05 -19.10
N PRO A 41 9.51 6.66 -18.89
CA PRO A 41 8.96 5.45 -19.51
C PRO A 41 9.04 5.49 -21.04
N ASN A 42 8.94 4.31 -21.66
CA ASN A 42 9.01 4.14 -23.12
C ASN A 42 10.36 4.49 -23.77
N GLY A 43 11.46 4.45 -23.01
CA GLY A 43 12.80 4.78 -23.53
C GLY A 43 12.98 6.27 -23.78
N TRP A 44 12.29 7.11 -23.01
CA TRP A 44 12.43 8.55 -23.05
C TRP A 44 13.36 9.05 -21.96
N THR A 45 13.77 10.31 -22.04
CA THR A 45 14.63 10.97 -21.06
C THR A 45 14.24 12.44 -20.90
N CYS A 46 14.52 12.98 -19.72
CA CYS A 46 14.33 14.41 -19.40
C CYS A 46 15.60 15.24 -19.58
N VAL A 47 16.71 14.62 -20.02
CA VAL A 47 17.97 15.32 -20.36
C VAL A 47 18.40 14.98 -21.78
N CYS A 48 19.18 15.86 -22.40
CA CYS A 48 19.70 15.58 -23.74
C CYS A 48 20.67 14.39 -23.69
N PRO A 49 20.47 13.33 -24.50
CA PRO A 49 21.40 12.21 -24.54
C PRO A 49 22.80 12.64 -24.98
N PRO A 50 23.87 12.03 -24.44
CA PRO A 50 25.23 12.35 -24.84
C PRO A 50 25.45 12.05 -26.33
N GLY A 51 26.02 13.01 -27.06
CA GLY A 51 26.27 12.90 -28.51
C GLY A 51 25.16 13.45 -29.40
N ASN A 52 23.99 13.79 -28.84
CA ASN A 52 22.90 14.45 -29.56
C ASN A 52 22.87 15.96 -29.28
N THR A 53 22.27 16.74 -30.20
CA THR A 53 22.10 18.18 -30.03
C THR A 53 20.63 18.53 -29.84
N CYS A 54 20.25 18.97 -28.64
CA CYS A 54 18.87 19.33 -28.31
C CYS A 54 18.61 20.84 -28.48
N ASN A 55 18.94 21.38 -29.66
CA ASN A 55 18.89 22.82 -29.97
C ASN A 55 17.47 23.42 -29.96
N TYR A 56 16.44 22.58 -29.93
CA TYR A 56 15.04 22.98 -29.80
C TYR A 56 14.67 23.43 -28.37
N LEU A 57 15.53 23.20 -27.38
CA LEU A 57 15.31 23.67 -26.02
C LEU A 57 16.01 25.01 -25.78
N ASN A 58 15.22 26.03 -25.44
CA ASN A 58 15.74 27.37 -25.10
C ASN A 58 16.44 27.43 -23.72
N ARG A 59 16.39 26.34 -22.95
CA ARG A 59 17.03 26.17 -21.64
C ARG A 59 17.61 24.75 -21.56
N PRO A 60 18.71 24.55 -20.82
CA PRO A 60 19.23 23.20 -20.61
C PRO A 60 18.12 22.30 -20.03
N PRO A 61 17.88 21.12 -20.61
CA PRO A 61 16.86 20.21 -20.12
C PRO A 61 17.21 19.77 -18.70
N ALA A 62 16.25 19.91 -17.79
CA ALA A 62 16.39 19.51 -16.41
C ALA A 62 15.17 18.68 -16.01
N CYS A 63 15.42 17.62 -15.28
CA CYS A 63 14.39 16.72 -14.80
C CYS A 63 13.62 17.36 -13.66
N TYR A 64 12.38 17.77 -13.91
CA TYR A 64 11.53 18.43 -12.93
C TYR A 64 10.46 17.47 -12.42
N PHE A 65 10.57 17.05 -11.16
CA PHE A 65 9.80 15.95 -10.59
C PHE A 65 8.90 16.40 -9.44
N GLY A 66 7.65 15.98 -9.46
CA GLY A 66 6.69 16.14 -8.37
C GLY A 66 6.18 14.77 -7.92
N PHE A 67 5.88 14.63 -6.64
CA PHE A 67 5.41 13.37 -6.05
C PHE A 67 3.99 13.53 -5.58
N THR A 68 3.14 12.56 -5.90
CA THR A 68 1.77 12.47 -5.41
C THR A 68 1.66 11.27 -4.49
N PHE A 69 1.20 11.49 -3.27
CA PHE A 69 0.94 10.46 -2.28
C PHE A 69 -0.57 10.22 -2.20
N ILE A 70 -0.97 8.96 -2.33
CA ILE A 70 -2.36 8.52 -2.17
C ILE A 70 -2.39 7.54 -1.02
N ILE A 71 -3.25 7.82 -0.05
CA ILE A 71 -3.46 6.97 1.12
C ILE A 71 -4.95 6.68 1.22
N SER A 72 -5.30 5.40 1.16
CA SER A 72 -6.70 4.95 1.16
C SER A 72 -6.98 4.06 2.36
N ALA A 73 -8.04 4.38 3.11
CA ALA A 73 -8.56 3.52 4.17
C ALA A 73 -9.81 2.75 3.71
N PRO A 74 -10.11 1.61 4.37
CA PRO A 74 -11.19 0.69 3.95
C PRO A 74 -12.59 1.31 4.00
N ASP A 75 -12.76 2.41 4.72
CA ASP A 75 -14.04 3.11 4.90
C ASP A 75 -14.27 4.23 3.86
N THR A 76 -13.63 4.14 2.69
CA THR A 76 -13.66 5.11 1.57
C THR A 76 -12.95 6.43 1.81
N SER A 77 -12.24 6.59 2.94
CA SER A 77 -11.41 7.77 3.16
C SER A 77 -10.15 7.70 2.30
N VAL A 78 -10.07 8.58 1.28
CA VAL A 78 -8.85 8.77 0.47
C VAL A 78 -8.25 10.13 0.80
N ARG A 79 -6.93 10.17 0.94
CA ARG A 79 -6.15 11.39 1.15
C ARG A 79 -5.14 11.52 0.04
N HIS A 80 -5.16 12.68 -0.61
CA HIS A 80 -4.23 13.05 -1.67
C HIS A 80 -3.32 14.15 -1.15
N LEU A 81 -2.02 13.93 -1.24
CA LEU A 81 -1.00 14.90 -0.91
C LEU A 81 -0.05 15.00 -2.09
N ALA A 82 0.58 16.15 -2.28
CA ALA A 82 1.58 16.31 -3.32
C ALA A 82 2.73 17.19 -2.82
N THR A 83 3.91 16.97 -3.39
CA THR A 83 5.02 17.93 -3.30
C THR A 83 4.86 19.00 -4.37
N GLU A 84 5.56 20.12 -4.20
CA GLU A 84 5.89 20.96 -5.36
C GLU A 84 6.80 20.19 -6.33
N PHE A 85 6.97 20.71 -7.54
CA PHE A 85 7.94 20.12 -8.47
C PHE A 85 9.35 20.61 -8.12
N ILE A 86 10.31 19.69 -8.14
CA ILE A 86 11.72 19.89 -7.75
C ILE A 86 12.62 19.51 -8.91
N THR A 87 13.64 20.31 -9.18
CA THR A 87 14.66 19.97 -10.19
C THR A 87 15.66 19.00 -9.60
N LEU A 88 15.84 17.84 -10.23
CA LEU A 88 16.89 16.89 -9.83
C LEU A 88 18.28 17.47 -10.10
N ASP A 89 19.27 17.07 -9.29
CA ASP A 89 20.66 17.44 -9.50
C ASP A 89 21.30 16.68 -10.70
N SER A 90 22.57 16.94 -10.96
CA SER A 90 23.32 16.28 -12.05
C SER A 90 23.46 14.76 -11.88
N ASN A 91 23.24 14.23 -10.68
CA ASN A 91 23.26 12.79 -10.39
C ASN A 91 21.84 12.19 -10.44
N GLY A 92 20.84 12.98 -10.83
CA GLY A 92 19.44 12.56 -10.85
C GLY A 92 18.84 12.37 -9.46
N GLN A 93 19.34 13.09 -8.45
CA GLN A 93 18.88 13.01 -7.06
C GLN A 93 18.14 14.28 -6.63
N LEU A 94 17.32 14.17 -5.59
CA LEU A 94 16.72 15.36 -4.96
C LEU A 94 17.81 16.19 -4.25
N PRO A 95 18.00 17.47 -4.63
CA PRO A 95 19.07 18.28 -4.08
C PRO A 95 18.75 18.74 -2.66
N SER A 96 19.78 18.81 -1.81
CA SER A 96 19.68 19.36 -0.44
C SER A 96 19.37 20.85 -0.42
N SER A 97 19.73 21.59 -1.46
CA SER A 97 19.41 23.03 -1.59
C SER A 97 17.90 23.30 -1.66
N GLN A 98 17.10 22.32 -2.10
CA GLN A 98 15.65 22.40 -2.18
C GLN A 98 14.97 21.49 -1.15
N GLN A 99 15.68 21.07 -0.08
CA GLN A 99 15.17 20.12 0.91
C GLN A 99 13.83 20.56 1.53
N ASN A 100 13.66 21.87 1.75
CA ASN A 100 12.40 22.42 2.25
C ASN A 100 11.21 22.21 1.30
N ALA A 101 11.39 21.94 0.01
CA ALA A 101 10.29 21.69 -0.91
C ALA A 101 9.78 20.24 -0.88
N TRP A 102 10.62 19.29 -0.44
CA TRP A 102 10.34 17.86 -0.54
C TRP A 102 10.41 17.09 0.79
N ASP A 103 11.22 17.49 1.77
CA ASP A 103 11.34 16.86 3.10
C ASP A 103 10.27 17.39 4.08
N GLN A 104 9.08 17.67 3.56
CA GLN A 104 7.95 18.13 4.34
C GLN A 104 7.39 17.00 5.21
N ASN A 105 6.96 17.36 6.41
CA ASN A 105 6.32 16.42 7.32
C ASN A 105 4.83 16.34 7.05
N TYR A 106 4.40 15.26 6.42
CA TYR A 106 3.00 15.01 6.11
C TYR A 106 2.36 14.24 7.26
N ILE A 107 1.30 14.82 7.83
CA ILE A 107 0.51 14.18 8.90
C ILE A 107 -0.88 13.92 8.36
N VAL A 108 -1.30 12.65 8.41
CA VAL A 108 -2.57 12.20 7.91
C VAL A 108 -3.29 11.44 9.02
N GLN A 109 -4.50 11.89 9.33
CA GLN A 109 -5.38 11.20 10.26
C GLN A 109 -6.44 10.44 9.47
N LEU A 110 -6.54 9.15 9.76
CA LEU A 110 -7.49 8.22 9.17
C LEU A 110 -8.25 7.51 10.29
N PRO A 111 -9.51 7.14 10.07
CA PRO A 111 -10.30 6.38 11.04
C PRO A 111 -9.84 4.92 11.18
N SER A 112 -9.06 4.40 10.23
CA SER A 112 -8.45 3.07 10.33
C SER A 112 -7.13 3.01 9.55
N LYS A 113 -6.30 2.01 9.84
CA LYS A 113 -5.06 1.79 9.10
C LYS A 113 -5.42 1.52 7.62
N PRO A 114 -4.72 2.13 6.65
CA PRO A 114 -5.08 2.04 5.24
C PRO A 114 -5.15 0.59 4.74
N VAL A 115 -5.69 0.33 3.55
CA VAL A 115 -5.50 -0.94 2.82
C VAL A 115 -5.16 -0.57 1.38
N SER A 116 -4.11 -1.17 0.84
CA SER A 116 -3.71 -0.88 -0.54
C SER A 116 -4.44 -1.80 -1.50
N TYR A 117 -4.98 -1.19 -2.56
CA TYR A 117 -5.64 -1.86 -3.66
C TYR A 117 -4.86 -1.61 -4.94
N LEU A 118 -3.59 -2.03 -5.02
CA LEU A 118 -2.90 -1.97 -6.30
C LEU A 118 -1.88 -3.09 -6.51
N LYS A 119 -2.26 -4.07 -7.33
CA LYS A 119 -1.34 -4.99 -7.98
C LYS A 119 -1.46 -4.81 -9.49
N VAL A 120 -0.61 -3.97 -10.07
CA VAL A 120 -0.40 -3.99 -11.52
C VAL A 120 0.54 -5.16 -11.81
N THR A 121 -0.01 -6.24 -12.35
CA THR A 121 0.81 -7.32 -12.91
C THR A 121 0.99 -7.05 -14.40
N PRO A 122 2.23 -6.95 -14.92
CA PRO A 122 2.45 -6.91 -16.35
C PRO A 122 1.98 -8.24 -16.96
N LEU A 123 1.03 -8.18 -17.90
CA LEU A 123 0.53 -9.35 -18.61
C LEU A 123 1.56 -9.85 -19.64
N PRO A 124 1.64 -11.16 -19.91
CA PRO A 124 2.26 -11.68 -21.12
C PRO A 124 1.48 -11.21 -22.38
N PRO A 125 2.14 -11.07 -23.55
CA PRO A 125 1.62 -10.33 -24.71
C PRO A 125 0.42 -10.95 -25.47
N PHE A 126 -0.35 -11.88 -24.90
CA PHE A 126 -1.31 -12.71 -25.67
C PHE A 126 -2.77 -12.74 -25.18
N LEU A 127 -3.23 -11.86 -24.29
CA LEU A 127 -4.65 -11.88 -23.84
C LEU A 127 -5.36 -10.52 -23.96
N PRO A 128 -6.60 -10.48 -24.50
CA PRO A 128 -7.43 -9.28 -24.49
C PRO A 128 -8.16 -9.12 -23.15
N MET A 129 -8.15 -7.89 -22.64
CA MET A 129 -8.69 -7.38 -21.36
C MET A 129 -7.93 -7.74 -20.06
N PRO A 130 -7.60 -6.73 -19.21
CA PRO A 130 -7.01 -6.98 -17.90
C PRO A 130 -8.03 -7.58 -16.94
N THR A 131 -7.74 -8.77 -16.43
CA THR A 131 -8.49 -9.40 -15.33
C THR A 131 -7.91 -8.93 -13.99
N ILE A 132 -8.73 -8.31 -13.15
CA ILE A 132 -8.34 -7.89 -11.80
C ILE A 132 -8.28 -9.14 -10.91
N ASN A 133 -7.15 -9.84 -10.87
CA ASN A 133 -6.88 -10.85 -9.84
C ASN A 133 -6.34 -10.15 -8.59
N GLY A 134 -7.26 -9.56 -7.82
CA GLY A 134 -6.97 -8.90 -6.55
C GLY A 134 -6.42 -9.89 -5.52
N THR A 135 -5.10 -9.88 -5.32
CA THR A 135 -4.53 -10.33 -4.05
C THR A 135 -4.76 -9.19 -3.07
N ILE A 136 -5.36 -9.43 -1.90
CA ILE A 136 -5.59 -8.40 -0.88
C ILE A 136 -4.21 -7.89 -0.42
N PHE A 137 -3.87 -6.64 -0.74
CA PHE A 137 -2.69 -6.00 -0.19
C PHE A 137 -3.09 -5.19 1.04
N GLN A 138 -2.35 -5.42 2.12
CA GLN A 138 -2.51 -4.70 3.38
C GLN A 138 -2.13 -3.23 3.20
N SER A 139 -2.41 -2.43 4.23
CA SER A 139 -2.08 -1.01 4.37
C SER A 139 -0.86 -0.56 3.57
N ALA A 140 -1.02 0.31 2.56
CA ALA A 140 0.12 0.89 1.87
C ALA A 140 -0.11 2.37 1.53
N ILE A 141 0.99 3.08 1.29
CA ILE A 141 1.00 4.42 0.69
C ILE A 141 1.40 4.23 -0.78
N ASP A 142 0.56 4.67 -1.69
CA ASP A 142 0.88 4.68 -3.12
C ASP A 142 1.51 6.03 -3.47
N ILE A 143 2.69 5.99 -4.10
CA ILE A 143 3.46 7.18 -4.44
C ILE A 143 3.73 7.19 -5.94
N PHE A 144 3.33 8.27 -6.60
CA PHE A 144 3.49 8.46 -8.03
C PHE A 144 4.48 9.59 -8.28
N ALA A 145 5.57 9.28 -8.96
CA ALA A 145 6.55 10.27 -9.39
C ALA A 145 6.17 10.76 -10.79
N HIS A 146 5.99 12.07 -10.93
CA HIS A 146 5.64 12.70 -12.20
C HIS A 146 6.72 13.66 -12.62
N HIS A 147 7.10 13.60 -13.90
CA HIS A 147 7.97 14.55 -14.54
C HIS A 147 7.14 15.62 -15.26
N LEU A 148 7.47 16.90 -15.10
CA LEU A 148 6.87 18.00 -15.85
C LEU A 148 7.93 18.67 -16.71
N GLY A 149 7.74 18.66 -18.03
CA GLY A 149 8.59 19.40 -18.94
C GLY A 149 8.88 18.63 -20.24
N PRO A 150 10.06 18.82 -20.84
CA PRO A 150 10.37 18.21 -22.11
C PRO A 150 10.64 16.71 -21.98
N VAL A 151 10.11 15.96 -22.94
CA VAL A 151 10.31 14.52 -23.09
C VAL A 151 11.08 14.31 -24.38
N ILE A 152 12.23 13.66 -24.27
CA ILE A 152 13.17 13.46 -25.36
C ILE A 152 13.31 11.96 -25.60
N ASN A 153 13.33 11.53 -26.85
CA ASN A 153 13.62 10.15 -27.17
C ASN A 153 15.11 9.86 -26.90
N GLN A 154 15.38 8.84 -26.07
CA GLN A 154 16.73 8.52 -25.65
C GLN A 154 17.61 8.01 -26.80
N ALA A 155 17.01 7.42 -27.85
CA ALA A 155 17.75 6.82 -28.95
C ALA A 155 18.30 7.85 -29.95
N ASP A 156 17.49 8.84 -30.33
CA ASP A 156 17.82 9.79 -31.41
C ASP A 156 17.88 11.26 -30.95
N GLY A 157 17.54 11.55 -29.69
CA GLY A 157 17.52 12.92 -29.16
C GLY A 157 16.39 13.78 -29.73
N SER A 158 15.40 13.19 -30.40
CA SER A 158 14.23 13.90 -30.92
C SER A 158 13.29 14.33 -29.80
N LEU A 159 12.68 15.51 -29.98
CA LEU A 159 11.70 16.05 -29.05
C LEU A 159 10.36 15.32 -29.22
N VAL A 160 9.88 14.69 -28.16
CA VAL A 160 8.55 14.05 -28.13
C VAL A 160 7.49 15.05 -27.67
N ALA A 161 7.79 15.81 -26.60
CA ALA A 161 6.91 16.83 -26.03
C ALA A 161 7.73 17.88 -25.26
N VAL A 162 7.21 19.10 -25.08
CA VAL A 162 7.96 20.23 -24.47
C VAL A 162 7.47 20.60 -23.07
N ASP A 163 6.20 20.34 -22.77
CA ASP A 163 5.56 20.70 -21.50
C ASP A 163 4.42 19.72 -21.21
N THR A 164 4.81 18.50 -20.85
CA THR A 164 3.85 17.44 -20.54
C THR A 164 4.12 16.87 -19.16
N LEU A 165 3.04 16.53 -18.46
CA LEU A 165 3.11 15.79 -17.21
C LEU A 165 3.20 14.30 -17.56
N THR A 166 4.40 13.75 -17.45
CA THR A 166 4.68 12.34 -17.70
C THR A 166 4.75 11.59 -16.39
N HIS A 167 3.91 10.57 -16.23
CA HIS A 167 4.07 9.63 -15.13
C HIS A 167 5.40 8.87 -15.30
N ALA A 168 6.30 8.98 -14.34
CA ALA A 168 7.64 8.43 -14.44
C ALA A 168 7.75 7.08 -13.74
N ASP A 169 7.29 6.98 -12.49
CA ASP A 169 7.36 5.72 -11.75
C ASP A 169 6.29 5.64 -10.65
N THR A 170 6.01 4.41 -10.21
CA THR A 170 5.05 4.11 -9.15
C THR A 170 5.73 3.32 -8.04
N PHE A 171 5.51 3.72 -6.79
CA PHE A 171 6.00 3.06 -5.60
C PHE A 171 4.83 2.65 -4.71
N VAL A 172 4.98 1.50 -4.05
CA VAL A 172 4.02 0.99 -3.07
C VAL A 172 4.78 0.78 -1.77
N VAL A 173 4.35 1.48 -0.71
CA VAL A 173 4.99 1.46 0.61
C VAL A 173 4.16 0.61 1.55
N PRO A 174 4.51 -0.68 1.78
CA PRO A 174 3.77 -1.53 2.70
C PRO A 174 3.92 -1.01 4.14
N LEU A 175 2.77 -0.80 4.78
CA LEU A 175 2.65 -0.41 6.18
C LEU A 175 2.26 -1.61 7.07
N SER A 176 2.04 -2.79 6.50
CA SER A 176 1.69 -4.03 7.20
C SER A 176 2.70 -4.41 8.29
N ASP A 177 3.98 -4.29 7.96
CA ASP A 177 5.08 -4.84 8.76
C ASP A 177 5.42 -3.93 9.95
N THR A 178 4.87 -2.72 9.96
CA THR A 178 5.08 -1.75 11.04
C THR A 178 3.90 -1.81 12.02
N LEU A 179 4.17 -2.29 13.23
CA LEU A 179 3.26 -2.18 14.37
C LEU A 179 3.13 -0.70 14.75
N PRO A 180 1.93 -0.15 14.93
CA PRO A 180 1.75 1.24 15.35
C PRO A 180 2.32 1.52 16.75
N ALA A 181 2.73 2.76 17.03
CA ALA A 181 3.02 3.21 18.40
C ALA A 181 1.72 3.44 19.20
N VAL A 182 1.81 3.18 20.50
CA VAL A 182 0.77 3.48 21.49
C VAL A 182 1.20 4.72 22.27
N GLY A 183 0.37 5.77 22.28
CA GLY A 183 0.61 6.97 23.09
C GLY A 183 1.73 7.91 22.60
N GLY A 184 2.15 7.82 21.33
CA GLY A 184 3.20 8.70 20.80
C GLY A 184 3.53 8.46 19.33
N VAL A 185 4.59 9.11 18.85
CA VAL A 185 5.12 8.98 17.48
C VAL A 185 6.33 8.04 17.52
N GLN A 186 6.44 7.15 16.52
CA GLN A 186 7.61 6.28 16.35
C GLN A 186 8.81 7.09 15.88
N SER A 187 10.01 6.55 16.09
CA SER A 187 11.22 7.18 15.58
C SER A 187 11.19 7.28 14.05
N MET A 188 11.14 8.51 13.55
CA MET A 188 11.24 8.85 12.12
C MET A 188 12.69 8.86 11.60
N ALA A 189 13.64 8.38 12.41
CA ALA A 189 15.06 8.34 12.06
C ALA A 189 15.37 7.23 11.04
N GLN A 190 14.56 6.16 11.02
CA GLN A 190 14.77 5.07 10.08
C GLN A 190 14.30 5.47 8.68
N ARG A 191 15.18 5.29 7.70
CA ARG A 191 14.92 5.56 6.29
C ARG A 191 14.75 4.23 5.55
N HIS A 192 13.63 4.09 4.88
CA HIS A 192 13.30 2.92 4.06
C HIS A 192 13.51 3.24 2.59
N SER A 193 13.98 2.27 1.82
CA SER A 193 14.18 2.39 0.37
C SER A 193 13.16 1.54 -0.39
N TYR A 194 12.51 2.13 -1.38
CA TYR A 194 11.53 1.48 -2.24
C TYR A 194 11.95 1.59 -3.69
N GLN A 195 11.83 0.49 -4.42
CA GLN A 195 12.09 0.46 -5.85
C GLN A 195 10.79 0.65 -6.63
N GLY A 196 10.84 1.51 -7.64
CA GLY A 196 9.73 1.80 -8.53
C GLY A 196 9.35 0.62 -9.42
N LYS A 197 8.08 0.55 -9.81
CA LYS A 197 7.51 -0.58 -10.58
C LYS A 197 7.64 -0.44 -12.09
N LEU A 198 7.79 0.78 -12.61
CA LEU A 198 7.84 1.05 -14.05
C LEU A 198 9.29 1.21 -14.53
N LEU A 199 10.06 2.09 -13.89
CA LEU A 199 11.45 2.38 -14.29
C LEU A 199 12.48 1.77 -13.35
N GLY A 200 12.08 1.33 -12.16
CA GLY A 200 13.02 0.80 -11.17
C GLY A 200 13.84 1.90 -10.50
N THR A 201 13.35 3.15 -10.50
CA THR A 201 13.97 4.25 -9.74
C THR A 201 13.89 4.00 -8.24
N MET A 202 14.68 4.74 -7.44
CA MET A 202 14.75 4.52 -6.00
C MET A 202 14.11 5.69 -5.24
N LEU A 203 13.20 5.38 -4.32
CA LEU A 203 12.56 6.33 -3.41
C LEU A 203 12.98 6.04 -1.97
N TYR A 204 13.23 7.09 -1.19
CA TYR A 204 13.55 6.97 0.23
C TYR A 204 12.46 7.65 1.06
N LEU A 205 11.88 6.93 2.03
CA LEU A 205 10.80 7.43 2.87
C LEU A 205 11.07 7.09 4.35
N SER A 206 10.74 8.02 5.24
CA SER A 206 10.58 7.75 6.67
C SER A 206 9.11 7.88 7.01
N TYR A 207 8.59 7.00 7.86
CA TYR A 207 7.20 7.06 8.30
C TYR A 207 7.05 6.50 9.72
N SER A 208 5.98 6.93 10.38
CA SER A 208 5.57 6.54 11.72
C SER A 208 4.07 6.35 11.69
N ILE A 209 3.61 5.29 12.34
CA ILE A 209 2.18 5.00 12.49
C ILE A 209 1.87 4.99 13.97
N SER A 210 0.82 5.67 14.39
CA SER A 210 0.35 5.65 15.77
C SER A 210 -1.17 5.52 15.84
N CYS A 211 -1.63 4.79 16.84
CA CYS A 211 -3.07 4.71 17.13
C CYS A 211 -3.50 5.97 17.89
N THR A 212 -4.68 6.49 17.60
CA THR A 212 -5.26 7.60 18.38
C THR A 212 -6.14 7.07 19.53
N GLY A 213 -6.08 7.74 20.68
CA GLY A 213 -6.85 7.37 21.86
C GLY A 213 -6.31 6.12 22.57
N THR A 214 -7.23 5.23 22.99
CA THR A 214 -6.92 3.99 23.72
C THR A 214 -6.88 2.75 22.81
N LEU A 215 -7.03 2.94 21.49
CA LEU A 215 -7.02 1.85 20.53
C LEU A 215 -5.59 1.35 20.34
N ILE A 216 -5.45 0.04 20.19
CA ILE A 216 -4.17 -0.64 20.00
C ILE A 216 -4.32 -1.75 18.95
N GLY A 217 -3.23 -2.47 18.70
CA GLY A 217 -3.15 -3.58 17.76
C GLY A 217 -2.69 -3.17 16.36
N PRO A 218 -2.44 -4.17 15.48
CA PRO A 218 -1.85 -3.96 14.16
C PRO A 218 -2.62 -3.01 13.25
N ASN A 219 -3.94 -2.90 13.44
CA ASN A 219 -4.84 -2.04 12.66
C ASN A 219 -5.41 -0.86 13.47
N CYS A 220 -4.97 -0.66 14.73
CA CYS A 220 -5.49 0.33 15.66
C CYS A 220 -7.01 0.30 15.82
N ASP A 221 -7.59 -0.89 15.84
CA ASP A 221 -9.03 -1.10 16.01
C ASP A 221 -9.36 -1.87 17.30
N LEU A 222 -8.35 -2.37 18.01
CA LEU A 222 -8.56 -3.24 19.16
C LEU A 222 -8.59 -2.44 20.45
N THR A 223 -9.57 -2.76 21.31
CA THR A 223 -9.55 -2.44 22.73
C THR A 223 -9.23 -3.72 23.49
N CYS A 224 -8.12 -3.73 24.22
CA CYS A 224 -7.62 -4.94 24.88
C CYS A 224 -7.54 -4.78 26.38
N SER A 225 -7.86 -5.86 27.09
CA SER A 225 -7.63 -6.00 28.53
C SER A 225 -6.57 -7.10 28.74
N PRO A 226 -5.45 -6.79 29.42
CA PRO A 226 -4.45 -7.80 29.74
C PRO A 226 -5.08 -8.86 30.65
N SER A 227 -4.67 -10.12 30.47
CA SER A 227 -5.16 -11.20 31.32
C SER A 227 -4.57 -11.14 32.73
N THR A 228 -5.39 -11.52 33.71
CA THR A 228 -4.96 -11.73 35.10
C THR A 228 -4.21 -13.03 35.33
N ILE A 229 -4.30 -13.98 34.39
CA ILE A 229 -3.73 -15.33 34.47
C ILE A 229 -2.38 -15.37 33.74
N SER A 230 -2.28 -14.70 32.59
CA SER A 230 -1.05 -14.60 31.81
C SER A 230 -0.80 -13.15 31.39
N PRO A 231 0.22 -12.48 31.96
CA PRO A 231 0.49 -11.07 31.65
C PRO A 231 0.96 -10.84 30.20
N SER A 232 1.38 -11.90 29.50
CA SER A 232 1.74 -11.85 28.07
C SER A 232 0.55 -12.07 27.14
N ALA A 233 -0.65 -12.34 27.64
CA ALA A 233 -1.86 -12.50 26.85
C ALA A 233 -2.85 -11.36 27.14
N ALA A 234 -3.55 -10.91 26.11
CA ALA A 234 -4.61 -9.92 26.23
C ALA A 234 -5.85 -10.35 25.46
N ALA A 235 -7.01 -10.17 26.11
CA ALA A 235 -8.30 -10.31 25.49
C ALA A 235 -8.67 -8.99 24.79
N CYS A 236 -8.85 -9.04 23.48
CA CYS A 236 -9.07 -7.89 22.63
C CYS A 236 -10.44 -7.97 21.95
N ARG A 237 -11.06 -6.81 21.75
CA ARG A 237 -12.27 -6.68 20.94
C ARG A 237 -12.04 -5.60 19.88
N SER A 238 -12.30 -5.93 18.62
CA SER A 238 -12.28 -4.96 17.54
C SER A 238 -13.49 -4.04 17.66
N ASN A 239 -13.25 -2.74 17.73
CA ASN A 239 -14.30 -1.73 17.78
C ASN A 239 -15.01 -1.58 16.42
N THR A 240 -14.32 -1.91 15.33
CA THR A 240 -14.85 -1.82 13.97
C THR A 240 -15.71 -3.01 13.61
N THR A 241 -15.26 -4.23 13.91
CA THR A 241 -15.96 -5.46 13.50
C THR A 241 -16.77 -6.09 14.63
N GLY A 242 -16.50 -5.73 15.88
CA GLY A 242 -17.07 -6.37 17.06
C GLY A 242 -16.47 -7.75 17.39
N PHE A 243 -15.60 -8.30 16.53
CA PHE A 243 -14.97 -9.60 16.74
C PHE A 243 -14.00 -9.60 17.92
N PHE A 244 -13.86 -10.78 18.53
CA PHE A 244 -12.95 -11.01 19.63
C PHE A 244 -11.63 -11.57 19.14
N TYR A 245 -10.54 -11.16 19.78
CA TYR A 245 -9.20 -11.61 19.49
C TYR A 245 -8.44 -11.91 20.78
N VAL A 246 -7.60 -12.94 20.76
CA VAL A 246 -6.58 -13.15 21.78
C VAL A 246 -5.24 -12.75 21.18
N CYS A 247 -4.55 -11.82 21.82
CA CYS A 247 -3.29 -11.28 21.34
C CYS A 247 -2.18 -11.44 22.37
N VAL A 248 -0.93 -11.34 21.92
CA VAL A 248 0.24 -11.27 22.79
C VAL A 248 0.45 -9.81 23.21
N PHE A 249 0.45 -9.57 24.51
CA PHE A 249 0.68 -8.23 25.09
C PHE A 249 2.18 -7.94 25.18
N GLN A 250 2.59 -6.82 24.60
CA GLN A 250 3.98 -6.39 24.51
C GLN A 250 4.30 -5.34 25.58
N ASN A 251 5.57 -5.29 26.00
CA ASN A 251 6.08 -4.25 26.89
C ASN A 251 6.01 -2.89 26.17
N GLY A 252 5.10 -2.01 26.64
CA GLY A 252 4.80 -0.73 25.98
C GLY A 252 3.30 -0.51 25.70
N GLY A 253 2.44 -1.46 26.09
CA GLY A 253 0.99 -1.30 25.97
C GLY A 253 0.44 -1.62 24.57
N GLN A 254 1.26 -2.23 23.71
CA GLN A 254 0.87 -2.68 22.38
C GLN A 254 0.55 -4.18 22.39
N VAL A 255 -0.26 -4.64 21.44
CA VAL A 255 -0.55 -6.06 21.20
C VAL A 255 -0.12 -6.47 19.80
N ASP A 256 0.33 -7.71 19.68
CA ASP A 256 0.71 -8.33 18.41
C ASP A 256 0.27 -9.81 18.37
N SER A 257 0.40 -10.48 17.23
CA SER A 257 0.10 -11.91 17.06
C SER A 257 -1.34 -12.27 17.49
N CYS A 258 -2.29 -11.43 17.07
CA CYS A 258 -3.70 -11.56 17.39
C CYS A 258 -4.37 -12.72 16.63
N LYS A 259 -5.03 -13.62 17.36
CA LYS A 259 -5.85 -14.72 16.81
C LYS A 259 -7.33 -14.38 16.98
N ASN A 260 -8.11 -14.54 15.90
CA ASN A 260 -9.57 -14.34 15.94
C ASN A 260 -10.24 -15.47 16.75
N CYS A 261 -11.17 -15.10 17.64
CA CYS A 261 -11.98 -16.00 18.44
C CYS A 261 -13.47 -15.79 18.11
N PRO A 262 -14.04 -16.54 17.14
CA PRO A 262 -15.42 -16.31 16.67
C PRO A 262 -16.49 -16.47 17.76
N TRP A 263 -16.28 -17.40 18.69
CA TRP A 263 -17.24 -17.73 19.75
C TRP A 263 -16.98 -17.00 21.08
N GLY A 264 -16.06 -16.04 21.10
CA GLY A 264 -15.72 -15.26 22.30
C GLY A 264 -14.43 -15.71 22.98
N ILE A 265 -14.16 -15.15 24.16
CA ILE A 265 -12.93 -15.37 24.93
C ILE A 265 -13.30 -15.91 26.31
N LYS A 266 -12.66 -17.00 26.69
CA LYS A 266 -12.82 -17.63 28.01
C LYS A 266 -11.58 -17.37 28.86
N GLU A 267 -11.81 -17.03 30.13
CA GLU A 267 -10.77 -16.75 31.14
C GLU A 267 -9.78 -15.63 30.76
N GLY A 268 -10.15 -14.80 29.77
CA GLY A 268 -9.32 -13.68 29.31
C GLY A 268 -8.03 -14.07 28.57
N THR A 269 -7.78 -15.36 28.34
CA THR A 269 -6.55 -15.88 27.71
C THR A 269 -6.78 -16.80 26.53
N TYR A 270 -7.98 -17.39 26.39
CA TYR A 270 -8.21 -18.43 25.40
C TYR A 270 -9.45 -18.16 24.56
N CYS A 271 -9.42 -18.58 23.29
CA CYS A 271 -10.61 -18.56 22.45
C CYS A 271 -11.61 -19.61 22.96
N GLN A 272 -12.89 -19.26 22.93
CA GLN A 272 -13.99 -20.17 23.24
C GLN A 272 -14.31 -21.05 22.01
N ASP A 273 -14.72 -22.29 22.23
CA ASP A 273 -15.32 -23.16 21.18
C ASP A 273 -16.85 -22.95 21.07
N GLU A 274 -17.50 -23.68 20.15
CA GLU A 274 -18.95 -23.64 19.94
C GLU A 274 -19.75 -24.15 21.17
N ASP A 275 -19.16 -25.03 21.98
CA ASP A 275 -19.78 -25.64 23.16
C ASP A 275 -19.50 -24.88 24.48
N GLY A 276 -18.74 -23.78 24.42
CA GLY A 276 -18.35 -22.98 25.58
C GLY A 276 -17.13 -23.47 26.36
N GLY A 277 -16.38 -24.42 25.81
CA GLY A 277 -15.06 -24.88 26.25
C GLY A 277 -13.92 -23.94 25.84
N VAL A 278 -12.69 -24.37 26.12
CA VAL A 278 -11.46 -23.64 25.84
C VAL A 278 -10.77 -24.27 24.63
N LEU A 279 -10.61 -23.53 23.52
CA LEU A 279 -9.85 -24.01 22.36
C LEU A 279 -8.35 -23.91 22.64
N ASP A 280 -7.67 -25.06 22.57
CA ASP A 280 -6.20 -25.12 22.50
C ASP A 280 -5.72 -24.43 21.19
N PRO A 281 -4.60 -23.68 21.18
CA PRO A 281 -4.23 -22.78 20.08
C PRO A 281 -3.87 -23.46 18.74
N TYR A 282 -3.96 -24.79 18.66
CA TYR A 282 -3.64 -25.61 17.48
C TYR A 282 -4.87 -26.06 16.67
N THR A 283 -6.09 -25.89 17.19
CA THR A 283 -7.34 -26.34 16.53
C THR A 283 -8.25 -25.20 16.04
N ALA A 284 -7.81 -23.94 16.16
CA ALA A 284 -8.53 -22.76 15.67
C ALA A 284 -8.47 -22.62 14.13
N GLY A 285 -9.02 -23.61 13.42
CA GLY A 285 -9.30 -23.54 11.99
C GLY A 285 -10.75 -23.15 11.76
N VAL A 286 -10.99 -22.17 10.89
CA VAL A 286 -12.32 -21.64 10.51
C VAL A 286 -13.21 -22.64 9.72
N VAL A 287 -12.78 -23.89 9.58
CA VAL A 287 -13.54 -24.93 8.92
C VAL A 287 -13.42 -26.18 9.75
N ASP A 288 -14.55 -26.62 10.29
CA ASP A 288 -14.64 -27.89 11.01
C ASP A 288 -14.09 -29.02 10.11
N THR A 289 -13.27 -29.89 10.70
CA THR A 289 -12.60 -30.98 9.98
C THR A 289 -13.57 -31.89 9.21
N GLY A 290 -14.84 -31.97 9.65
CA GLY A 290 -15.91 -32.67 8.97
C GLY A 290 -16.22 -32.12 7.58
N TYR A 291 -16.27 -30.79 7.41
CA TYR A 291 -16.54 -30.17 6.10
C TYR A 291 -15.39 -30.34 5.12
N ARG A 292 -14.15 -30.34 5.62
CA ARG A 292 -12.96 -30.56 4.79
C ARG A 292 -12.94 -31.98 4.22
N THR A 293 -13.25 -32.98 5.06
CA THR A 293 -13.37 -34.37 4.63
C THR A 293 -14.56 -34.58 3.70
N ALA A 294 -15.72 -34.00 4.00
CA ALA A 294 -16.92 -34.14 3.17
C ALA A 294 -16.72 -33.59 1.75
N THR A 295 -16.04 -32.46 1.60
CA THR A 295 -15.78 -31.84 0.28
C THR A 295 -14.81 -32.68 -0.55
N ILE A 296 -13.78 -33.27 0.08
CA ILE A 296 -12.84 -34.16 -0.60
C ILE A 296 -13.57 -35.43 -1.10
N VAL A 297 -14.41 -36.04 -0.24
CA VAL A 297 -15.18 -37.24 -0.59
C VAL A 297 -16.17 -36.95 -1.72
N LEU A 298 -16.88 -35.83 -1.67
CA LEU A 298 -17.81 -35.42 -2.72
C LEU A 298 -17.08 -35.17 -4.06
N GLY A 299 -15.89 -34.57 -4.03
CA GLY A 299 -15.06 -34.36 -5.22
C GLY A 299 -14.62 -35.67 -5.89
N ILE A 300 -14.25 -36.68 -5.09
CA ILE A 300 -13.86 -37.99 -5.62
C ILE A 300 -15.07 -38.71 -6.25
N ILE A 301 -16.23 -38.71 -5.57
CA ILE A 301 -17.44 -39.36 -6.07
C ILE A 301 -17.92 -38.72 -7.38
N THR A 302 -17.93 -37.38 -7.44
CA THR A 302 -18.34 -36.64 -8.65
C THR A 302 -17.37 -36.86 -9.81
N GLY A 303 -16.06 -36.92 -9.55
CA GLY A 303 -15.05 -37.24 -10.57
C GLY A 303 -15.21 -38.66 -11.16
N ILE A 304 -15.47 -39.66 -10.31
CA ILE A 304 -15.71 -41.05 -10.76
C ILE A 304 -16.98 -41.13 -11.61
N LEU A 305 -18.08 -40.50 -11.16
CA LEU A 305 -19.33 -40.46 -11.91
C LEU A 305 -19.18 -39.79 -13.28
N ALA A 306 -18.41 -38.69 -13.37
CA ALA A 306 -18.14 -38.01 -14.63
C ALA A 306 -17.34 -38.90 -15.59
N LEU A 307 -16.31 -39.61 -15.10
CA LEU A 307 -15.54 -40.56 -15.91
C LEU A 307 -16.41 -41.70 -16.46
N LEU A 308 -17.25 -42.29 -15.62
CA LEU A 308 -18.17 -43.35 -16.04
C LEU A 308 -19.16 -42.85 -17.10
N LEU A 309 -19.64 -41.61 -16.98
CA LEU A 309 -20.54 -41.00 -17.94
C LEU A 309 -19.84 -40.75 -19.30
N ILE A 310 -18.58 -40.31 -19.29
CA ILE A 310 -17.78 -40.16 -20.51
C ILE A 310 -17.56 -41.52 -21.20
N VAL A 311 -17.22 -42.56 -20.43
CA VAL A 311 -17.04 -43.92 -20.99
C VAL A 311 -18.36 -44.46 -21.56
N ALA A 312 -19.49 -44.24 -20.89
CA ALA A 312 -20.79 -44.64 -21.39
C ALA A 312 -21.17 -43.90 -22.69
N LEU A 313 -20.93 -42.60 -22.78
CA LEU A 313 -21.14 -41.82 -24.00
C LEU A 313 -20.27 -42.31 -25.14
N LEU A 314 -18.98 -42.57 -24.89
CA LEU A 314 -18.08 -43.12 -25.90
C LEU A 314 -18.52 -44.51 -26.36
N ALA A 315 -18.99 -45.37 -25.45
CA ALA A 315 -19.51 -46.69 -25.78
C ALA A 315 -20.78 -46.63 -26.63
N VAL A 316 -21.69 -45.69 -26.35
CA VAL A 316 -22.91 -45.48 -27.15
C VAL A 316 -22.58 -44.86 -28.52
N CYS A 317 -21.59 -43.97 -28.61
CA CYS A 317 -21.17 -43.36 -29.87
C CYS A 317 -20.37 -44.32 -30.77
N LEU A 318 -19.81 -45.41 -30.24
CA LEU A 318 -19.06 -46.42 -30.98
C LEU A 318 -19.91 -47.63 -31.41
N LEU A 319 -21.17 -47.70 -30.98
CA LEU A 319 -22.13 -48.77 -31.27
C LEU A 319 -23.14 -48.30 -32.34
#